data_AF-A0A7W1TCM0-F1
#
_entry.id   AF-A0A7W1TCM0-F1
#
_cell.length_a   1.000
_cell.length_b   1.000
_cell.length_c   1.000
_cell.angle_alpha   90.00
_cell.angle_beta   90.00
_cell.angle_gamma   90.00
#
_symmetry.space_group_name_H-M   'P 1'
#
loop_
_entity.id
_entity.type
_entity.pdbx_description
1 polymer ?
#
loop_
_entity_poly.entity_id
_entity_poly.type
_entity_poly.pdbx_seq_one_letter_code
_entity_poly.pdbx_strand_id
1 'polypeptide(L)'
;MTALLSAHPIARENPMGRPPYEPTAQGRRQVEALAGYGVPHHMIARIIGVAELTLRKYYDDQLKDGEAKATAKVAQTLFQRATEGRELAACIFWLKARAGWREKQPVDPATMPTLEQLLSQSQQRITVVAGIPIATEAHAIDAATDAEARAQT
;
A
#
# COMPACT_ATOMS: atom_id res chain seq x y z
N MET A 1 -43.01 -63.54 12.55
CA MET A 1 -42.58 -62.84 13.78
C MET A 1 -41.12 -63.20 13.97
N THR A 2 -40.14 -62.31 13.82
CA THR A 2 -39.94 -61.11 14.63
C THR A 2 -38.99 -60.16 13.90
N ALA A 3 -39.30 -58.86 13.90
CA ALA A 3 -38.51 -57.80 13.29
C ALA A 3 -37.24 -57.48 14.10
N LEU A 4 -36.09 -57.34 13.44
CA LEU A 4 -34.88 -56.74 14.01
C LEU A 4 -34.66 -55.37 13.36
N LEU A 5 -35.15 -54.36 14.07
CA LEU A 5 -34.99 -52.93 13.81
C LEU A 5 -33.52 -52.54 14.10
N SER A 6 -32.69 -52.47 13.06
CA SER A 6 -31.35 -51.88 13.17
C SER A 6 -31.49 -50.36 13.19
N ALA A 7 -31.26 -49.75 14.35
CA ALA A 7 -31.32 -48.31 14.55
C ALA A 7 -30.31 -47.59 13.63
N HIS A 8 -30.82 -46.92 12.60
CA HIS A 8 -30.05 -45.94 11.85
C HIS A 8 -29.85 -44.69 12.73
N PRO A 9 -28.63 -44.14 12.82
CA PRO A 9 -28.40 -42.91 13.56
C PRO A 9 -29.12 -41.76 12.88
N ILE A 10 -30.13 -41.20 13.55
CA ILE A 10 -30.80 -39.95 13.17
C ILE A 10 -29.83 -38.78 13.36
N ALA A 11 -29.01 -38.52 12.33
CA ALA A 11 -28.27 -37.27 12.23
C ALA A 11 -29.30 -36.13 12.29
N ARG A 12 -29.20 -35.30 13.34
CA ARG A 12 -30.03 -34.10 13.48
C ARG A 12 -29.62 -33.10 12.42
N GLU A 13 -30.25 -33.19 11.25
CA GLU A 13 -30.24 -32.14 10.26
C GLU A 13 -30.86 -30.88 10.87
N ASN A 14 -30.09 -29.80 10.91
CA ASN A 14 -30.59 -28.48 11.27
C ASN A 14 -30.79 -27.72 9.94
N PRO A 15 -32.01 -27.66 9.38
CA PRO A 15 -32.24 -27.26 7.99
C PRO A 15 -32.48 -25.76 7.86
N MET A 16 -31.57 -24.91 8.39
CA MET A 16 -31.84 -23.46 8.48
C MET A 16 -30.68 -22.56 8.05
N GLY A 17 -29.92 -22.95 7.03
CA GLY A 17 -28.91 -22.08 6.42
C GLY A 17 -28.76 -22.33 4.91
N ARG A 18 -28.63 -21.26 4.12
CA ARG A 18 -28.20 -21.36 2.72
C ARG A 18 -26.86 -22.12 2.68
N PRO A 19 -26.70 -23.15 1.82
CA PRO A 19 -25.46 -23.91 1.77
C PRO A 19 -24.26 -22.98 1.49
N PRO A 20 -23.09 -23.26 2.09
CA PRO A 20 -21.89 -22.46 1.90
C PRO A 20 -21.47 -22.46 0.42
N TYR A 21 -21.04 -21.30 -0.07
CA TYR A 21 -20.55 -21.16 -1.44
C TYR A 21 -19.23 -21.91 -1.61
N GLU A 22 -19.14 -22.73 -2.64
CA GLU A 22 -17.93 -23.49 -2.97
C GLU A 22 -17.33 -23.00 -4.30
N PRO A 23 -16.11 -22.43 -4.30
CA PRO A 23 -15.49 -21.89 -5.50
C PRO A 23 -15.06 -23.00 -6.46
N THR A 24 -15.54 -22.96 -7.70
CA THR A 24 -15.20 -23.93 -8.73
C THR A 24 -13.81 -23.65 -9.33
N ALA A 25 -13.12 -24.69 -9.81
CA ALA A 25 -11.82 -24.52 -10.48
C ALA A 25 -11.91 -23.63 -11.73
N GLN A 26 -13.00 -23.73 -12.49
CA GLN A 26 -13.27 -22.85 -13.63
C GLN A 26 -13.47 -21.40 -13.19
N GLY A 27 -14.25 -21.17 -12.13
CA GLY A 27 -14.45 -19.85 -11.55
C GLY A 27 -13.14 -19.21 -11.12
N ARG A 28 -12.23 -19.98 -10.49
CA ARG A 28 -10.90 -19.50 -10.09
C ARG A 28 -10.09 -19.00 -11.28
N ARG A 29 -10.00 -19.80 -12.35
CA ARG A 29 -9.27 -19.41 -13.58
C ARG A 29 -9.89 -18.16 -14.23
N GLN A 30 -11.21 -18.07 -14.23
CA GLN A 30 -11.92 -16.93 -14.80
C GLN A 30 -11.69 -15.65 -13.98
N VAL A 31 -11.76 -15.73 -12.65
CA VAL A 31 -11.46 -14.59 -11.75
C VAL A 31 -10.01 -14.13 -11.94
N GLU A 32 -9.07 -15.07 -11.98
CA GLU A 32 -7.65 -14.77 -12.17
C GLU A 32 -7.40 -14.03 -13.50
N ALA A 33 -8.00 -14.50 -14.59
CA ALA A 33 -7.87 -13.84 -15.90
C ALA A 33 -8.48 -12.43 -15.88
N LEU A 34 -9.69 -12.27 -15.35
CA LEU A 34 -10.37 -10.97 -15.29
C LEU A 34 -9.64 -9.98 -14.39
N ALA A 35 -9.10 -10.44 -13.26
CA ALA A 35 -8.26 -9.64 -12.39
C ALA A 35 -6.98 -9.20 -13.10
N GLY A 36 -6.36 -10.10 -13.87
CA GLY A 36 -5.19 -9.80 -14.69
C GLY A 36 -5.44 -8.75 -15.78
N TYR A 37 -6.63 -8.75 -16.40
CA TYR A 37 -7.04 -7.69 -17.33
C TYR A 37 -7.36 -6.37 -16.64
N GLY A 38 -7.50 -6.41 -15.32
CA GLY A 38 -7.71 -5.25 -14.50
C GLY A 38 -9.17 -4.84 -14.31
N VAL A 39 -10.09 -5.78 -14.53
CA VAL A 39 -11.54 -5.59 -14.33
C VAL A 39 -11.81 -5.33 -12.84
N PRO A 40 -12.65 -4.35 -12.48
CA PRO A 40 -12.95 -4.05 -11.08
C PRO A 40 -13.76 -5.18 -10.42
N HIS A 41 -13.54 -5.40 -9.11
CA HIS A 41 -14.07 -6.56 -8.38
C HIS A 41 -15.60 -6.68 -8.44
N HIS A 42 -16.35 -5.56 -8.42
CA HIS A 42 -17.81 -5.59 -8.53
C HIS A 42 -18.29 -6.14 -9.89
N MET A 43 -17.55 -5.87 -10.99
CA MET A 43 -17.87 -6.44 -12.30
C MET A 43 -17.50 -7.92 -12.36
N ILE A 44 -16.36 -8.30 -11.80
CA ILE A 44 -15.96 -9.71 -11.69
C ILE A 44 -17.02 -10.50 -10.89
N ALA A 45 -17.46 -9.95 -9.76
CA ALA A 45 -18.50 -10.55 -8.93
C ALA A 45 -19.81 -10.75 -9.71
N ARG A 46 -20.21 -9.77 -10.53
CA ARG A 46 -21.37 -9.87 -11.43
C ARG A 46 -21.19 -10.96 -12.50
N ILE A 47 -20.01 -11.09 -13.08
CA ILE A 47 -19.70 -12.13 -14.09
C ILE A 47 -19.77 -13.54 -13.47
N ILE A 48 -19.24 -13.70 -12.26
CA ILE A 48 -19.22 -14.98 -11.54
C ILE A 48 -20.58 -15.30 -10.90
N GLY A 49 -21.45 -14.31 -10.73
CA GLY A 49 -22.77 -14.47 -10.11
C GLY A 49 -22.72 -14.56 -8.58
N VAL A 50 -21.73 -13.90 -7.95
CA VAL A 50 -21.58 -13.86 -6.49
C VAL A 50 -21.60 -12.43 -5.98
N ALA A 51 -21.83 -12.27 -4.67
CA ALA A 51 -21.63 -10.98 -4.01
C ALA A 51 -20.14 -10.62 -3.98
N GLU A 52 -19.81 -9.34 -4.01
CA GLU A 52 -18.41 -8.87 -3.98
C GLU A 52 -17.67 -9.31 -2.71
N LEU A 53 -18.37 -9.37 -1.57
CA LEU A 53 -17.82 -9.90 -0.31
C LEU A 53 -17.46 -11.38 -0.43
N THR A 54 -18.30 -12.18 -1.10
CA THR A 54 -18.02 -13.59 -1.39
C THR A 54 -16.83 -13.72 -2.34
N LEU A 55 -16.74 -12.86 -3.37
CA LEU A 55 -15.60 -12.85 -4.28
C LEU A 55 -14.29 -12.65 -3.51
N ARG A 56 -14.21 -11.62 -2.66
CA ARG A 56 -13.04 -11.32 -1.83
C ARG A 56 -12.72 -12.41 -0.82
N LYS A 57 -13.74 -13.11 -0.29
CA LYS A 57 -13.52 -14.20 0.68
C LYS A 57 -12.94 -15.46 0.06
N TYR A 58 -13.39 -15.84 -1.14
CA TYR A 58 -13.07 -17.16 -1.73
C TYR A 58 -12.04 -17.10 -2.86
N TYR A 59 -11.83 -15.93 -3.46
CA TYR A 59 -10.96 -15.75 -4.62
C TYR A 59 -9.85 -14.71 -4.41
N ASP A 60 -9.51 -14.35 -3.16
CA ASP A 60 -8.47 -13.36 -2.85
C ASP A 60 -7.13 -13.67 -3.54
N ASP A 61 -6.69 -14.93 -3.46
CA ASP A 61 -5.46 -15.39 -4.12
C ASP A 61 -5.52 -15.20 -5.63
N GLN A 62 -6.65 -15.53 -6.27
CA GLN A 62 -6.81 -15.38 -7.72
C GLN A 62 -6.82 -13.91 -8.15
N LEU A 63 -7.38 -13.01 -7.32
CA LEU A 63 -7.36 -11.58 -7.59
C LEU A 63 -5.94 -11.02 -7.58
N LYS A 64 -5.14 -11.41 -6.57
CA LYS A 64 -3.73 -10.99 -6.42
C LYS A 64 -2.83 -11.62 -7.47
N ASP A 65 -2.97 -12.94 -7.67
CA ASP A 65 -2.18 -13.70 -8.64
C ASP A 65 -2.43 -13.22 -10.06
N GLY A 66 -3.69 -12.93 -10.40
CA GLY A 66 -4.07 -12.41 -11.71
C GLY A 66 -3.35 -11.11 -12.03
N GLU A 67 -3.37 -10.15 -11.11
CA GLU A 67 -2.68 -8.86 -11.26
C GLU A 67 -1.15 -9.02 -11.35
N ALA A 68 -0.56 -9.86 -10.49
CA ALA A 68 0.88 -10.12 -10.51
C ALA A 68 1.32 -10.78 -11.83
N LYS A 69 0.60 -11.80 -12.29
CA LYS A 69 0.90 -12.51 -13.55
C LYS A 69 0.75 -11.61 -14.76
N ALA A 70 -0.30 -10.78 -14.80
CA ALA A 70 -0.49 -9.81 -15.88
C ALA A 70 0.64 -8.78 -15.92
N THR A 71 1.02 -8.24 -14.75
CA THR A 71 2.14 -7.30 -14.63
C THR A 71 3.45 -7.92 -15.12
N ALA A 72 3.76 -9.16 -14.71
CA ALA A 72 4.95 -9.87 -15.18
C ALA A 72 4.95 -10.08 -16.70
N LYS A 73 3.80 -10.45 -17.28
CA LYS A 73 3.67 -10.65 -18.73
C LYS A 73 3.85 -9.36 -19.52
N VAL A 74 3.30 -8.24 -19.04
CA VAL A 74 3.49 -6.92 -19.67
C VAL A 74 4.94 -6.47 -19.55
N ALA A 75 5.59 -6.67 -18.40
CA ALA A 75 7.00 -6.36 -18.22
C ALA A 75 7.90 -7.18 -19.16
N GLN A 76 7.65 -8.48 -19.31
CA GLN A 76 8.36 -9.34 -20.27
C GLN A 76 8.18 -8.84 -21.71
N THR A 77 6.94 -8.48 -22.08
CA THR A 77 6.63 -7.96 -23.42
C THR A 77 7.37 -6.64 -23.67
N LEU A 78 7.39 -5.74 -22.68
CA LEU A 78 8.13 -4.48 -22.78
C LEU A 78 9.62 -4.73 -23.03
N PHE A 79 10.23 -5.64 -22.29
CA PHE A 79 11.65 -5.99 -22.44
C PHE A 79 11.96 -6.48 -23.86
N GLN A 80 11.18 -7.45 -24.36
CA GLN A 80 11.37 -7.99 -25.72
C GLN A 80 11.20 -6.91 -26.79
N ARG A 81 10.17 -6.07 -26.67
CA ARG A 81 9.90 -5.00 -27.64
C ARG A 81 10.95 -3.90 -27.59
N ALA A 82 11.50 -3.62 -26.40
CA ALA A 82 12.59 -2.67 -26.22
C ALA A 82 13.90 -3.17 -26.86
N THR A 83 14.16 -4.48 -26.81
CA THR A 83 15.33 -5.08 -27.49
C THR A 83 15.17 -5.16 -29.01
N GLU A 84 13.94 -5.22 -29.52
CA GLU A 84 13.62 -5.30 -30.96
C GLU A 84 13.33 -3.95 -31.63
N GLY A 85 13.28 -2.84 -30.87
CA GLY A 85 13.03 -1.49 -31.41
C GLY A 85 11.60 -1.23 -31.90
N ARG A 86 10.59 -1.87 -31.29
CA ARG A 86 9.17 -1.72 -31.67
C ARG A 86 8.40 -0.78 -30.71
N GLU A 87 7.16 -0.47 -31.03
CA GLU A 87 6.30 0.43 -30.24
C GLU A 87 6.04 -0.10 -28.81
N LEU A 88 6.29 0.76 -27.80
CA LEU A 88 6.28 0.42 -26.36
C LEU A 88 5.17 1.12 -25.56
N ALA A 89 4.45 2.06 -26.17
CA ALA A 89 3.58 3.02 -25.46
C ALA A 89 2.55 2.33 -24.55
N ALA A 90 1.89 1.28 -25.04
CA ALA A 90 0.89 0.55 -24.27
C ALA A 90 1.49 -0.19 -23.05
N CYS A 91 2.69 -0.76 -23.18
CA CYS A 91 3.35 -1.47 -22.09
C CYS A 91 3.86 -0.49 -21.02
N ILE A 92 4.43 0.64 -21.43
CA ILE A 92 4.86 1.71 -20.52
C ILE A 92 3.66 2.29 -19.76
N PHE A 93 2.57 2.58 -20.48
CA PHE A 93 1.34 3.06 -19.87
C PHE A 93 0.84 2.09 -18.79
N TRP A 94 0.78 0.79 -19.09
CA TRP A 94 0.33 -0.22 -18.12
C TRP A 94 1.20 -0.26 -16.86
N LEU A 95 2.53 -0.32 -17.00
CA LEU A 95 3.44 -0.40 -15.85
C LEU A 95 3.37 0.84 -14.96
N LYS A 96 3.18 2.02 -15.56
CA LYS A 96 2.99 3.26 -14.80
C LYS A 96 1.61 3.33 -14.15
N ALA A 97 0.55 3.08 -14.91
CA ALA A 97 -0.83 3.27 -14.44
C ALA A 97 -1.25 2.20 -13.44
N ARG A 98 -0.81 0.96 -13.61
CA ARG A 98 -1.31 -0.19 -12.84
C ARG A 98 -0.26 -0.87 -11.97
N ALA A 99 0.95 -1.12 -12.47
CA ALA A 99 2.00 -1.75 -11.66
C ALA A 99 2.61 -0.80 -10.62
N GLY A 100 2.23 0.47 -10.62
CA GLY A 100 2.74 1.48 -9.69
C GLY A 100 4.17 1.91 -9.97
N TRP A 101 4.75 1.53 -11.12
CA TRP A 101 6.14 1.86 -11.42
C TRP A 101 6.27 3.35 -11.73
N ARG A 102 7.36 3.94 -11.26
CA ARG A 102 7.68 5.36 -11.46
C ARG A 102 9.11 5.47 -11.94
N GLU A 103 9.35 6.49 -12.74
CA GLU A 103 10.72 6.84 -13.12
C GLU A 103 11.47 7.34 -11.88
N LYS A 104 12.77 7.02 -11.80
CA LYS A 104 13.61 7.56 -10.75
C LYS A 104 13.76 9.06 -10.99
N GLN A 105 13.33 9.87 -10.02
CA GLN A 105 13.63 11.29 -10.05
C GLN A 105 15.07 11.48 -9.59
N PRO A 106 15.92 12.21 -10.35
CA PRO A 106 17.22 12.60 -9.86
C PRO A 106 17.03 13.52 -8.65
N VAL A 107 17.50 13.09 -7.49
CA VAL A 107 17.59 13.96 -6.31
C VAL A 107 18.83 14.81 -6.51
N ASP A 108 18.62 16.09 -6.80
CA ASP A 108 19.71 17.04 -6.81
C ASP A 108 20.16 17.26 -5.35
N PRO A 109 21.42 16.92 -4.99
CA PRO A 109 21.93 17.13 -3.64
C PRO A 109 21.88 18.61 -3.22
N ALA A 110 21.80 19.57 -4.15
CA ALA A 110 21.62 20.98 -3.85
C ALA A 110 20.19 21.35 -3.43
N THR A 111 19.19 20.52 -3.77
CA THR A 111 17.78 20.75 -3.40
C THR A 111 17.43 20.07 -2.06
N MET A 112 18.29 19.18 -1.57
CA MET A 112 18.13 18.56 -0.26
C MET A 112 18.43 19.61 0.82
N PRO A 113 17.50 19.88 1.75
CA PRO A 113 17.78 20.77 2.86
C PRO A 113 18.94 20.16 3.69
N THR A 114 19.96 20.96 3.92
CA THR A 114 21.13 20.59 4.72
C THR A 114 20.68 20.24 6.14
N LEU A 115 21.45 19.41 6.86
CA LEU A 115 21.16 19.08 8.26
C LEU A 115 20.95 20.34 9.12
N GLU A 116 21.73 21.39 8.87
CA GLU A 116 21.56 22.70 9.50
C GLU A 116 20.21 23.36 9.19
N GLN A 117 19.74 23.25 7.94
CA GLN A 117 18.44 23.78 7.50
C GLN A 117 17.26 22.98 8.07
N LEU A 118 17.41 21.67 8.25
CA LEU A 118 16.41 20.81 8.88
C LEU A 118 16.33 21.04 10.39
N LEU A 119 17.47 21.20 11.06
CA LEU A 119 17.53 21.48 12.48
C LEU A 119 16.93 22.86 12.80
N SER A 120 17.28 23.89 12.03
CA SER A 120 16.67 25.22 12.15
C SER A 120 15.17 25.22 11.88
N GLN A 121 14.68 24.50 10.87
CA GLN A 121 13.23 24.37 10.63
C GLN A 121 12.49 23.61 11.75
N SER A 122 13.12 22.60 12.36
CA SER A 122 12.54 21.88 13.50
C SER A 122 12.50 22.72 14.77
N GLN A 123 13.52 23.55 15.01
CA GLN A 123 13.57 24.50 16.12
C GLN A 123 12.51 25.61 15.98
N GLN A 124 12.17 26.02 14.75
CA GLN A 124 11.10 26.96 14.49
C GLN A 124 9.68 26.41 14.78
N ARG A 125 9.48 25.08 14.75
CA ARG A 125 8.20 24.46 15.14
C ARG A 125 7.95 24.43 16.65
N ILE A 126 8.99 24.52 17.48
CA ILE A 126 8.85 24.55 18.95
C ILE A 126 8.37 25.92 19.45
N THR A 127 8.56 27.00 18.68
CA THR A 127 8.26 28.38 19.12
C THR A 127 6.79 28.81 18.89
N VAL A 128 5.96 28.03 18.17
CA VAL A 128 4.56 28.42 17.87
C VAL A 128 3.51 27.72 18.75
N VAL A 129 3.89 26.78 19.63
CA VAL A 129 2.92 26.05 20.48
C VAL A 129 2.78 26.60 21.92
N ALA A 130 3.59 27.57 22.33
CA ALA A 130 3.33 28.31 23.56
C ALA A 130 3.78 29.75 23.42
N GLY A 131 2.83 30.69 23.47
CA GLY A 131 3.10 32.12 23.56
C GLY A 131 3.71 32.52 24.91
N ILE A 132 4.84 31.92 25.27
CA ILE A 132 5.65 32.26 26.44
C ILE A 132 7.03 32.63 25.92
N PRO A 133 7.44 33.91 25.97
CA PRO A 133 8.78 34.30 25.59
C PRO A 133 9.76 33.82 26.67
N ILE A 134 10.60 32.84 26.33
CA ILE A 134 11.78 32.53 27.14
C ILE A 134 12.86 33.48 26.64
N ALA A 135 13.18 34.49 27.44
CA ALA A 135 14.25 35.42 27.17
C ALA A 135 15.59 34.65 27.12
N THR A 136 16.16 34.52 25.92
CA THR A 136 17.56 34.16 25.77
C THR A 136 18.38 35.42 26.04
N GLU A 137 18.64 35.72 27.30
CA GLU A 137 19.75 36.59 27.66
C GLU A 137 21.06 35.79 27.60
N ALA A 138 21.69 35.82 26.43
CA ALA A 138 23.06 35.40 26.24
C ALA A 138 23.86 36.56 25.62
N HIS A 139 23.87 37.73 26.29
CA HIS A 139 24.88 38.77 26.04
C HIS A 139 24.90 39.82 27.15
N ALA A 140 25.67 39.58 28.21
CA ALA A 140 26.34 40.60 29.04
C ALA A 140 27.03 39.94 30.25
N ILE A 141 28.19 39.31 30.06
CA ILE A 141 29.08 38.95 31.18
C ILE A 141 30.53 39.39 30.98
N ASP A 142 30.79 40.30 30.02
CA ASP A 142 32.15 40.80 29.71
C ASP A 142 32.34 42.30 29.96
N ALA A 143 31.37 43.01 30.55
CA ALA A 143 31.50 44.44 30.85
C ALA A 143 31.60 44.78 32.35
N ALA A 144 31.51 43.78 33.24
CA ALA A 144 31.60 44.00 34.70
C ALA A 144 33.02 43.81 35.26
N THR A 145 33.94 43.23 34.50
CA THR A 145 35.30 42.88 34.98
C THR A 145 36.33 44.01 34.82
N ASP A 146 35.99 45.10 34.11
CA ASP A 146 36.88 46.26 33.92
C ASP A 146 36.61 47.43 34.90
N ALA A 147 35.56 47.35 35.71
CA ALA A 147 35.22 48.37 36.70
C ALA A 147 35.85 48.10 38.09
N GLU A 148 36.09 46.84 38.46
CA GLU A 148 36.74 46.49 39.73
C GLU A 148 38.27 46.65 39.70
N ALA A 149 38.89 46.73 38.52
CA ALA A 149 40.34 46.91 38.38
C ALA A 149 40.84 48.37 38.50
N ARG A 150 39.94 49.37 38.59
CA ARG A 150 40.31 50.80 38.73
C ARG A 150 40.02 51.41 40.11
N ALA A 151 39.61 50.58 41.09
CA ALA A 151 39.38 51.03 42.47
C ALA A 151 40.47 50.56 43.46
N GLN A 152 41.56 49.96 42.98
CA GLN A 152 42.66 49.44 43.82
C GLN A 152 44.07 49.87 43.36
N THR A 153 44.20 51.04 42.73
CA THR A 153 45.47 51.77 42.63
C THR A 153 45.18 53.27 42.64
#